data_AF-A0A6L7NNP3-F1
#
_entry.id   AF-A0A6L7NNP3-F1
#
_cell.length_a   1.000
_cell.length_b   1.000
_cell.length_c   1.000
_cell.angle_alpha   90.00
_cell.angle_beta   90.00
_cell.angle_gamma   90.00
#
_symmetry.space_group_name_H-M   'P 1'
#
loop_
_entity.id
_entity.type
_entity.pdbx_description
1 polymer ?
#
loop_
_entity_poly.entity_id
_entity_poly.type
_entity_poly.pdbx_seq_one_letter_code
_entity_poly.pdbx_strand_id
1 'polypeptide(L)' 'MTTTPLAGAPASAHGPAMTIDARFLDSHQRSAALHAGASALLPGGITHDIRHFEPFPIYVERAAGARKWDVDGNC' A
#
# COMPACT_ATOMS: atom_id res chain seq x y z
N MET A 1 -33.79 42.44 4.62
CA MET A 1 -33.25 41.08 4.87
C MET A 1 -32.07 40.89 3.94
N THR A 2 -30.85 41.10 4.44
CA THR A 2 -29.61 41.08 3.63
C THR A 2 -28.87 39.80 3.95
N THR A 3 -28.89 38.83 3.03
CA THR A 3 -28.17 37.56 3.17
C THR A 3 -26.75 37.75 2.66
N THR A 4 -25.78 37.72 3.56
CA THR A 4 -24.35 37.71 3.22
C THR A 4 -23.95 36.28 2.84
N PRO A 5 -23.28 36.03 1.70
CA PRO A 5 -22.81 34.69 1.39
C PRO A 5 -21.57 34.38 2.23
N LEU A 6 -21.53 33.17 2.81
CA LEU A 6 -20.35 32.64 3.50
C LEU A 6 -19.27 32.33 2.45
N ALA A 7 -18.10 32.96 2.58
CA ALA A 7 -16.94 32.63 1.78
C ALA A 7 -16.56 31.15 2.00
N GLY A 8 -16.54 30.36 0.92
CA GLY A 8 -16.07 28.99 0.96
C GLY A 8 -14.62 28.95 1.44
N ALA A 9 -14.36 28.14 2.47
CA ALA A 9 -13.01 27.88 2.94
C ALA A 9 -12.16 27.35 1.77
N PRO A 10 -10.90 27.80 1.62
CA PRO A 10 -10.04 27.27 0.57
C PRO A 10 -9.86 25.77 0.79
N ALA A 11 -10.13 24.99 -0.25
CA ALA A 11 -9.77 23.58 -0.27
C ALA A 11 -8.28 23.46 0.08
N SER A 12 -7.96 22.72 1.13
CA SER A 12 -6.57 22.48 1.54
C SER A 12 -5.83 21.83 0.37
N ALA A 13 -4.96 22.62 -0.27
CA ALA A 13 -4.06 22.15 -1.29
C ALA A 13 -3.03 21.24 -0.62
N HIS A 14 -3.21 19.93 -0.77
CA HIS A 14 -2.12 18.99 -0.53
C HIS A 14 -1.05 19.31 -1.58
N GLY A 15 0.15 19.72 -1.15
CA GLY A 15 1.30 19.86 -2.05
C GLY A 15 1.60 18.55 -2.78
N PRO A 16 2.57 18.49 -3.71
CA PRO A 16 2.87 17.26 -4.45
C PRO A 16 3.55 16.24 -3.52
N ALA A 17 2.75 15.59 -2.68
CA ALA A 17 3.15 14.43 -1.90
C ALA A 17 3.14 13.21 -2.83
N MET A 18 4.13 12.32 -2.68
CA MET A 18 4.11 11.02 -3.36
C MET A 18 2.76 10.35 -3.15
N THR A 19 2.25 9.72 -4.22
CA THR A 19 1.01 8.94 -4.16
C THR A 19 1.17 7.77 -3.19
N ILE A 20 0.05 7.23 -2.70
CA ILE A 20 0.06 6.07 -1.80
C ILE A 20 0.78 4.89 -2.47
N ASP A 21 0.49 4.65 -3.76
CA ASP A 21 1.14 3.58 -4.52
C ASP A 21 2.65 3.78 -4.63
N ALA A 22 3.11 5.01 -4.87
CA ALA A 22 4.54 5.30 -4.97
C ALA A 22 5.27 5.02 -3.65
N ARG A 23 4.65 5.34 -2.51
CA ARG A 23 5.21 5.03 -1.19
C ARG A 23 5.20 3.53 -0.91
N PHE A 24 4.14 2.83 -1.29
CA PHE A 24 4.05 1.37 -1.15
C PHE A 24 5.16 0.67 -1.95
N LEU A 25 5.36 1.06 -3.21
CA LEU A 25 6.40 0.52 -4.07
C LEU A 25 7.81 0.77 -3.52
N ASP A 26 8.06 1.97 -2.99
CA ASP A 26 9.36 2.34 -2.40
C ASP A 26 9.69 1.51 -1.16
N SER A 27 8.70 1.22 -0.32
CA SER A 27 8.91 0.54 0.97
C SER A 27 8.74 -0.99 0.96
N HIS A 28 8.38 -1.61 -0.18
CA HIS A 28 8.12 -3.06 -0.27
C HIS A 28 8.86 -3.76 -1.42
N GLN A 29 10.11 -3.38 -1.67
CA GLN A 29 10.90 -3.82 -2.82
C GLN A 29 11.21 -5.33 -2.79
N ARG A 30 11.48 -5.90 -1.60
CA ARG A 30 11.74 -7.34 -1.44
C ARG A 30 10.47 -8.14 -1.61
N SER A 31 9.33 -7.64 -1.12
CA SER A 31 8.02 -8.23 -1.39
C SER A 31 7.71 -8.29 -2.90
N ALA A 32 8.01 -7.23 -3.64
CA ALA A 32 7.87 -7.18 -5.10
C ALA A 32 8.70 -8.27 -5.80
N ALA A 33 9.97 -8.43 -5.39
CA ALA A 33 10.86 -9.45 -5.95
C ALA A 33 10.38 -10.87 -5.67
N LEU A 34 9.86 -11.14 -4.48
CA LEU A 34 9.28 -12.44 -4.12
C LEU A 34 8.00 -12.72 -4.92
N HIS A 35 7.14 -11.71 -5.10
CA HIS A 35 5.95 -11.85 -5.91
C HIS A 35 6.25 -12.14 -7.39
N ALA A 36 7.29 -11.50 -7.95
CA ALA A 36 7.75 -11.77 -9.30
C ALA A 36 8.22 -13.23 -9.46
N GLY A 37 8.96 -13.75 -8.49
CA GLY A 37 9.36 -15.17 -8.46
C GLY A 37 8.16 -16.11 -8.33
N ALA A 38 7.21 -15.79 -7.45
CA ALA A 38 6.01 -16.60 -7.25
C ALA A 38 5.10 -16.61 -8.49
N SER A 39 4.96 -15.47 -9.18
CA SER A 39 4.14 -15.33 -10.39
C SER A 39 4.64 -16.18 -11.56
N ALA A 40 5.92 -16.55 -11.57
CA ALA A 40 6.48 -17.47 -12.57
C ALA A 40 6.10 -18.94 -12.31
N LEU A 41 5.61 -19.27 -11.12
CA LEU A 41 5.35 -20.65 -10.67
C LEU A 41 3.88 -20.91 -10.34
N LEU A 42 3.17 -19.88 -9.87
CA LEU A 42 1.81 -19.95 -9.37
C LEU A 42 0.92 -18.99 -10.17
N PRO A 43 -0.29 -19.41 -10.59
CA PRO A 43 -1.28 -18.50 -11.14
C PRO A 43 -1.53 -17.33 -10.19
N GLY A 44 -1.36 -16.10 -10.68
CA GLY A 44 -1.54 -14.89 -9.87
C GLY A 44 -0.52 -14.70 -8.74
N GLY A 45 0.57 -15.48 -8.71
CA GLY A 45 1.64 -15.34 -7.70
C GLY A 45 1.24 -15.72 -6.28
N ILE A 46 0.07 -16.36 -6.08
CA ILE A 46 -0.50 -16.68 -4.77
C ILE A 46 -1.08 -18.11 -4.74
N THR A 47 -1.26 -18.64 -3.52
CA THR A 47 -1.89 -19.96 -3.30
C THR A 47 -3.33 -19.87 -2.79
N HIS A 48 -3.80 -18.67 -2.44
CA HIS A 48 -5.13 -18.43 -1.90
C HIS A 48 -5.64 -17.05 -2.28
N ASP A 49 -6.79 -16.98 -2.94
CA ASP A 49 -7.33 -15.78 -3.59
C ASP A 49 -7.47 -14.55 -2.68
N ILE A 50 -7.78 -14.74 -1.39
CA ILE A 50 -7.87 -13.63 -0.42
C ILE A 50 -6.58 -12.82 -0.28
N ARG A 51 -5.43 -13.36 -0.75
CA ARG A 51 -4.13 -12.70 -0.71
C ARG A 51 -3.83 -11.90 -1.98
N HIS A 52 -4.73 -11.93 -2.96
CA HIS A 52 -4.59 -11.11 -4.15
C HIS A 52 -4.68 -9.62 -3.79
N PHE A 53 -3.65 -8.86 -4.14
CA PHE A 53 -3.55 -7.44 -3.83
C PHE A 53 -2.67 -6.75 -4.87
N GLU A 54 -3.08 -5.55 -5.30
CA GLU A 54 -2.35 -4.74 -6.27
C GLU A 54 -1.55 -3.66 -5.54
N PRO A 55 -0.28 -3.39 -5.90
CA PRO A 55 0.46 -3.95 -7.05
C PRO A 55 1.03 -5.35 -6.84
N PHE A 56 1.21 -5.75 -5.58
CA PHE A 56 1.61 -7.09 -5.17
C PHE A 56 1.35 -7.25 -3.67
N PRO A 57 1.10 -8.46 -3.16
CA PRO A 57 0.93 -8.69 -1.73
C PRO A 57 2.23 -8.47 -0.95
N ILE A 58 2.10 -8.08 0.32
CA ILE A 58 3.23 -8.05 1.26
C ILE A 58 3.61 -9.47 1.70
N TYR A 59 4.90 -9.72 1.85
CA TYR A 59 5.42 -11.01 2.31
C TYR A 59 5.83 -10.90 3.78
N VAL A 60 5.09 -11.56 4.68
CA VAL A 60 5.34 -11.52 6.13
C VAL A 60 6.39 -12.55 6.54
N GLU A 61 7.49 -12.12 7.17
CA GLU A 61 8.56 -13.02 7.66
C GLU A 61 8.47 -13.33 9.16
N ARG A 62 7.86 -12.43 9.96
CA ARG A 62 7.80 -12.59 11.41
C ARG A 62 6.48 -12.06 11.98
N ALA A 63 6.01 -12.63 13.08
CA ALA A 63 4.87 -12.12 13.83
C ALA A 63 5.08 -12.33 15.35
N ALA A 64 4.58 -11.40 16.16
CA ALA A 64 4.64 -11.47 17.62
C ALA A 64 3.47 -10.69 18.22
N GLY A 65 2.58 -11.40 18.92
CA GLY A 65 1.33 -10.83 19.42
C GLY A 65 0.48 -10.26 18.29
N ALA A 66 0.08 -8.99 18.41
CA ALA A 66 -0.73 -8.28 17.42
C ALA A 66 0.08 -7.63 16.28
N ARG A 67 1.40 -7.85 16.21
CA ARG A 67 2.28 -7.22 15.21
C ARG A 67 2.88 -8.24 14.25
N LYS A 68 3.08 -7.82 13.01
CA LYS A 68 3.69 -8.61 11.93
C LYS A 68 4.78 -7.77 11.29
N TRP A 69 5.84 -8.41 10.83
CA TRP A 69 6.89 -7.77 10.07
C TRP A 69 6.99 -8.40 8.70
N ASP A 70 6.95 -7.56 7.69
CA ASP A 70 7.24 -8.01 6.33
C ASP A 70 8.73 -8.22 6.11
N VAL A 71 9.05 -8.83 4.96
CA VAL A 71 10.42 -9.04 4.52
C VAL A 71 11.16 -7.72 4.31
N ASP A 72 10.49 -6.59 4.16
CA ASP A 72 11.12 -5.29 4.00
C ASP A 72 11.44 -4.60 5.34
N GLY A 73 10.99 -5.18 6.46
CA GLY A 73 11.22 -4.70 7.83
C GLY A 73 10.12 -3.79 8.37
N ASN A 74 9.01 -3.62 7.63
CA ASN A 74 7.87 -2.81 8.06
C ASN A 74 7.04 -3.56 9.11
N CYS A 75 6.47 -2.85 10.08
CA CYS A 75 5.72 -3.41 11.21
C CYS A 75 4.25 -2.95 11.24
#